data_AF-A0A1J5ND34-F1
#
_entry.id   AF-A0A1J5ND34-F1
#
_cell.length_a   1.000
_cell.length_b   1.000
_cell.length_c   1.000
_cell.angle_alpha   90.00
_cell.angle_beta   90.00
_cell.angle_gamma   90.00
#
_symmetry.space_group_name_H-M   'P 1'
#
loop_
_entity.id
_entity.type
_entity.pdbx_description
1 polymer ?
#
loop_
_entity_poly.entity_id
_entity_poly.type
_entity_poly.pdbx_seq_one_letter_code
_entity_poly.pdbx_strand_id
1 'polypeptide(L)'
;MQLDVLCAREFLWLQLLSRTQTREILLMALTQIQIIQSLGEALSWMEKEINWGVPVTELRHLSGRIGELYAALISNGQMATEVNQKGYDVVSENRGRISVKTTAQNTYTGHFSFNPNTLDQVDWIIALKIDTDEMEIQLLLDAKKEEALELMRESKGHYTLPMSKLAPTPDSSKPIKYVNEVQHGEYTVREAETGSFEILKGSESISPVKPTMRKIAKEIGVDLTNINGNTKNTRQLGASVIQALQDIS
;
A
#
# COMPACT_ATOMS: atom_id res chain seq x y z
N MET A 1 -44.27 36.90 -43.31
CA MET A 1 -43.45 35.71 -43.64
C MET A 1 -41.99 36.13 -43.70
N GLN A 2 -41.40 36.41 -42.53
CA GLN A 2 -39.99 36.78 -42.33
C GLN A 2 -39.87 37.08 -40.83
N LEU A 3 -39.53 36.06 -40.02
CA LEU A 3 -39.06 36.22 -38.63
C LEU A 3 -38.54 34.90 -38.03
N ASP A 4 -38.79 33.73 -38.63
CA ASP A 4 -38.42 32.44 -38.03
C ASP A 4 -37.03 31.88 -38.38
N VAL A 5 -36.18 32.60 -39.14
CA VAL A 5 -34.91 32.01 -39.63
C VAL A 5 -33.67 32.44 -38.82
N LEU A 6 -33.77 33.46 -37.96
CA LEU A 6 -32.61 33.95 -37.19
C LEU A 6 -32.41 33.24 -35.84
N CYS A 7 -33.43 32.66 -35.21
CA CYS A 7 -33.29 31.98 -33.91
C CYS A 7 -32.62 30.59 -34.03
N ALA A 8 -32.76 29.91 -35.18
CA ALA A 8 -32.24 28.55 -35.36
C ALA A 8 -30.72 28.48 -35.63
N ARG A 9 -30.06 29.60 -35.99
CA ARG A 9 -28.62 29.61 -36.31
C ARG A 9 -27.71 29.89 -35.11
N GLU A 10 -28.20 30.53 -34.05
CA GLU A 10 -27.42 30.69 -32.81
C GLU A 10 -27.49 29.46 -31.90
N PHE A 11 -28.60 28.71 -31.93
CA PHE A 11 -28.75 27.52 -31.09
C PHE A 11 -27.83 26.35 -31.51
N LEU A 12 -27.52 26.23 -32.80
CA LEU A 12 -26.62 25.19 -33.29
C LEU A 12 -25.15 25.50 -32.97
N TRP A 13 -24.74 26.77 -32.94
CA TRP A 13 -23.37 27.17 -32.62
C TRP A 13 -23.03 26.98 -31.13
N LEU A 14 -23.99 27.23 -30.23
CA LEU A 14 -23.83 26.95 -28.80
C LEU A 14 -23.86 25.44 -28.47
N GLN A 15 -24.56 24.62 -29.26
CA GLN A 15 -24.52 23.16 -29.10
C GLN A 15 -23.27 22.48 -29.71
N LEU A 16 -22.59 23.13 -30.66
CA LEU A 16 -21.33 22.63 -31.24
C LEU A 16 -20.09 23.05 -30.43
N LEU A 17 -20.11 24.21 -29.76
CA LEU A 17 -19.02 24.63 -28.86
C LEU A 17 -19.03 23.93 -27.49
N SER A 18 -20.15 23.31 -27.10
CA SER A 18 -20.27 22.57 -25.84
C SER A 18 -19.87 21.08 -25.94
N ARG A 19 -19.65 20.53 -27.14
CA ARG A 19 -19.45 19.07 -27.31
C ARG A 19 -18.02 18.62 -27.52
N THR A 20 -17.09 19.55 -27.77
CA THR A 20 -15.67 19.23 -27.96
C THR A 20 -14.83 19.46 -26.70
N GLN A 21 -15.17 20.46 -25.87
CA GLN A 21 -14.38 20.76 -24.66
C GLN A 21 -14.61 19.76 -23.51
N THR A 22 -15.79 19.14 -23.41
CA THR A 22 -16.13 18.27 -22.28
C THR A 22 -15.60 16.83 -22.42
N ARG A 23 -15.26 16.40 -23.66
CA ARG A 23 -14.67 15.06 -23.88
C ARG A 23 -13.18 15.02 -23.57
N GLU A 24 -12.44 16.12 -23.72
CA GLU A 24 -11.02 16.18 -23.34
C GLU A 24 -10.84 16.19 -21.81
N ILE A 25 -11.76 16.78 -21.05
CA ILE A 25 -11.69 16.82 -19.58
C ILE A 25 -11.96 15.43 -18.96
N LEU A 26 -12.77 14.58 -19.62
CA LEU A 26 -13.03 13.21 -19.15
C LEU A 26 -11.82 12.26 -19.36
N LEU A 27 -10.77 12.71 -20.06
CA LEU A 27 -9.62 11.92 -20.48
C LEU A 27 -8.36 12.14 -19.63
N MET A 28 -8.39 13.03 -18.62
CA MET A 28 -7.20 13.43 -17.86
C MET A 28 -7.11 12.83 -16.44
N ALA A 29 -7.98 11.89 -16.08
CA ALA A 29 -7.94 11.17 -14.82
C ALA A 29 -7.59 9.70 -15.10
N LEU A 30 -6.64 9.13 -14.35
CA LEU A 30 -6.24 7.73 -14.52
C LEU A 30 -7.45 6.83 -14.26
N THR A 31 -7.83 6.01 -15.22
CA THR A 31 -8.81 4.94 -14.98
C THR A 31 -8.31 4.02 -13.87
N GLN A 32 -9.22 3.32 -13.19
CA GLN A 32 -8.85 2.35 -12.15
C GLN A 32 -7.85 1.30 -12.66
N ILE A 33 -7.98 0.90 -13.94
CA ILE A 33 -7.02 0.00 -14.59
C ILE A 33 -5.62 0.62 -14.68
N GLN A 34 -5.52 1.90 -15.06
CA GLN A 34 -4.24 2.60 -15.11
C GLN A 34 -3.64 2.79 -13.71
N ILE A 35 -4.45 3.06 -12.69
CA ILE A 35 -3.97 3.13 -11.29
C ILE A 35 -3.37 1.78 -10.86
N ILE A 36 -4.06 0.67 -11.15
CA ILE A 36 -3.57 -0.69 -10.85
C ILE A 36 -2.23 -0.96 -11.56
N GLN A 37 -2.13 -0.62 -12.85
CA GLN A 37 -0.90 -0.79 -13.63
C GLN A 37 0.25 0.06 -13.06
N SER A 38 0.01 1.35 -12.83
CA SER A 38 1.00 2.26 -12.25
C SER A 38 1.43 1.84 -10.84
N LEU A 39 0.51 1.32 -10.02
CA LEU A 39 0.84 0.77 -8.71
C LEU A 39 1.76 -0.45 -8.82
N GLY A 40 1.44 -1.38 -9.74
CA GLY A 40 2.27 -2.56 -10.00
C GLY A 40 3.67 -2.20 -10.49
N GLU A 41 3.78 -1.23 -11.40
CA GLU A 41 5.07 -0.71 -11.88
C GLU A 41 5.88 -0.07 -10.76
N ALA A 42 5.25 0.77 -9.93
CA ALA A 42 5.92 1.45 -8.82
C ALA A 42 6.43 0.44 -7.76
N LEU A 43 5.64 -0.60 -7.46
CA LEU A 43 6.05 -1.69 -6.56
C LEU A 43 7.23 -2.48 -7.14
N SER A 44 7.21 -2.80 -8.44
CA SER A 44 8.33 -3.49 -9.10
C SER A 44 9.61 -2.66 -9.10
N TRP A 45 9.50 -1.35 -9.32
CA TRP A 45 10.65 -0.45 -9.21
C TRP A 45 11.21 -0.39 -7.79
N MET A 46 10.35 -0.25 -6.78
CA MET A 46 10.78 -0.28 -5.38
C MET A 46 11.52 -1.57 -5.04
N GLU A 47 10.99 -2.71 -5.47
CA GLU A 47 11.63 -4.02 -5.27
C GLU A 47 13.04 -4.07 -5.89
N LYS A 48 13.21 -3.54 -7.12
CA LYS A 48 14.52 -3.50 -7.78
C LYS A 48 15.53 -2.62 -7.04
N GLU A 49 15.14 -1.40 -6.66
CA GLU A 49 15.99 -0.48 -5.91
C GLU A 49 16.47 -1.09 -4.59
N ILE A 50 15.56 -1.73 -3.84
CA ILE A 50 15.91 -2.43 -2.60
C ILE A 50 16.88 -3.59 -2.88
N ASN A 51 16.63 -4.38 -3.93
CA ASN A 51 17.53 -5.48 -4.30
C ASN A 51 18.93 -4.99 -4.74
N TRP A 52 19.04 -3.79 -5.28
CA TRP A 52 20.31 -3.14 -5.58
C TRP A 52 21.01 -2.55 -4.34
N GLY A 53 20.38 -2.67 -3.17
CA GLY A 53 20.93 -2.20 -1.90
C GLY A 53 20.65 -0.74 -1.59
N VAL A 54 19.73 -0.09 -2.32
CA VAL A 54 19.35 1.30 -2.03
C VAL A 54 18.60 1.35 -0.70
N PRO A 55 19.05 2.19 0.26
CA PRO A 55 18.38 2.32 1.54
C PRO A 55 16.93 2.82 1.37
N VAL A 56 16.00 2.20 2.08
CA VAL A 56 14.56 2.55 2.02
C VAL A 56 14.29 4.02 2.33
N THR A 57 15.13 4.66 3.15
CA THR A 57 15.05 6.09 3.47
C THR A 57 15.20 7.00 2.24
N GLU A 58 15.90 6.54 1.20
CA GLU A 58 16.08 7.28 -0.06
C GLU A 58 14.87 7.10 -1.00
N LEU A 59 14.05 6.06 -0.78
CA LEU A 59 12.86 5.75 -1.56
C LEU A 59 11.59 6.43 -1.03
N ARG A 60 11.74 7.54 -0.28
CA ARG A 60 10.61 8.25 0.34
C ARG A 60 9.60 8.79 -0.69
N HIS A 61 10.09 9.29 -1.82
CA HIS A 61 9.22 9.77 -2.89
C HIS A 61 8.44 8.64 -3.57
N LEU A 62 9.12 7.51 -3.80
CA LEU A 62 8.50 6.32 -4.40
C LEU A 62 7.47 5.69 -3.46
N SER A 63 7.78 5.54 -2.18
CA SER A 63 6.83 5.06 -1.16
C SER A 63 5.62 6.01 -1.01
N GLY A 64 5.85 7.33 -1.06
CA GLY A 64 4.76 8.30 -1.13
C GLY A 64 3.83 8.04 -2.31
N ARG A 65 4.38 7.94 -3.53
CA ARG A 65 3.63 7.69 -4.76
C ARG A 65 2.85 6.37 -4.73
N ILE A 66 3.47 5.30 -4.24
CA ILE A 66 2.81 3.98 -4.07
C ILE A 66 1.61 4.12 -3.14
N GLY A 67 1.77 4.83 -2.02
CA GLY A 67 0.66 5.04 -1.10
C GLY A 67 -0.48 5.86 -1.69
N GLU A 68 -0.17 6.91 -2.45
CA GLU A 68 -1.19 7.71 -3.15
C GLU A 68 -1.97 6.87 -4.16
N LEU A 69 -1.26 6.06 -4.96
CA LEU A 69 -1.88 5.14 -5.93
C LEU A 69 -2.77 4.10 -5.23
N TYR A 70 -2.29 3.51 -4.13
CA TYR A 70 -3.05 2.55 -3.34
C TYR A 70 -4.30 3.19 -2.71
N ALA A 71 -4.17 4.39 -2.15
CA ALA A 71 -5.28 5.15 -1.59
C ALA A 71 -6.33 5.48 -2.66
N ALA A 72 -5.92 5.88 -3.86
CA ALA A 72 -6.82 6.11 -4.99
C ALA A 72 -7.56 4.83 -5.39
N LEU A 73 -6.88 3.69 -5.40
CA LEU A 73 -7.48 2.39 -5.70
C LEU A 73 -8.55 2.00 -4.67
N ILE A 74 -8.23 1.99 -3.37
CA ILE A 74 -9.16 1.51 -2.33
C ILE A 74 -10.34 2.47 -2.08
N SER A 75 -10.17 3.75 -2.41
CA SER A 75 -11.24 4.75 -2.29
C SER A 75 -12.08 4.91 -3.55
N ASN A 76 -11.80 4.12 -4.60
CA ASN A 76 -12.32 4.34 -5.96
C ASN A 76 -12.17 5.81 -6.40
N GLY A 77 -11.09 6.44 -5.96
CA GLY A 77 -10.79 7.85 -6.15
C GLY A 77 -9.86 8.09 -7.34
N GLN A 78 -9.42 9.34 -7.43
CA GLN A 78 -8.49 9.84 -8.43
C GLN A 78 -7.36 10.58 -7.72
N MET A 79 -6.16 10.54 -8.29
CA MET A 79 -5.07 11.38 -7.81
C MET A 79 -5.45 12.86 -8.03
N ALA A 80 -5.06 13.74 -7.09
CA ALA A 80 -5.28 15.16 -7.24
C ALA A 80 -4.63 15.67 -8.54
N THR A 81 -5.41 16.36 -9.39
CA THR A 81 -5.05 16.64 -10.78
C THR A 81 -4.01 17.74 -10.97
N GLU A 82 -3.70 18.54 -9.93
CA GLU A 82 -2.66 19.57 -10.00
C GLU A 82 -1.44 19.22 -9.15
N VAL A 83 -0.27 19.32 -9.77
CA VAL A 83 1.02 19.26 -9.07
C VAL A 83 1.06 20.45 -8.10
N ASN A 84 1.05 20.17 -6.78
CA ASN A 84 1.04 21.14 -5.65
C ASN A 84 -0.33 21.55 -5.07
N GLN A 85 -1.39 20.73 -5.17
CA GLN A 85 -2.57 20.96 -4.33
C GLN A 85 -2.20 20.86 -2.83
N LYS A 86 -2.65 21.83 -2.05
CA LYS A 86 -2.23 21.98 -0.65
C LYS A 86 -3.02 21.01 0.24
N GLY A 87 -2.37 19.94 0.69
CA GLY A 87 -2.77 19.20 1.89
C GLY A 87 -3.44 17.85 1.69
N TYR A 88 -3.90 17.52 0.48
CA TYR A 88 -4.53 16.25 0.13
C TYR A 88 -3.96 15.70 -1.17
N ASP A 89 -3.98 14.39 -1.32
CA ASP A 89 -3.28 13.67 -2.38
C ASP A 89 -4.25 12.91 -3.32
N VAL A 90 -5.43 12.54 -2.80
CA VAL A 90 -6.46 11.78 -3.52
C VAL A 90 -7.82 12.45 -3.31
N VAL A 91 -8.68 12.42 -4.34
CA VAL A 91 -10.07 12.85 -4.27
C VAL A 91 -10.98 11.67 -4.59
N SER A 92 -11.98 11.43 -3.75
CA SER A 92 -12.99 10.39 -3.92
C SER A 92 -14.38 10.98 -3.72
N GLU A 93 -15.37 10.48 -4.47
CA GLU A 93 -16.76 10.91 -4.35
C GLU A 93 -17.31 10.68 -2.92
N ASN A 94 -16.96 9.55 -2.31
CA ASN A 94 -17.50 9.16 -0.99
C ASN A 94 -16.65 9.65 0.18
N ARG A 95 -15.34 9.85 -0.03
CA ARG A 95 -14.38 10.19 1.03
C ARG A 95 -13.85 11.63 0.94
N GLY A 96 -14.30 12.41 -0.04
CA GLY A 96 -13.85 13.78 -0.25
C GLY A 96 -12.36 13.87 -0.55
N ARG A 97 -11.68 14.82 0.10
CA ARG A 97 -10.23 15.06 -0.02
C ARG A 97 -9.47 14.21 0.99
N ILE A 98 -8.64 13.32 0.49
CA ILE A 98 -7.90 12.33 1.27
C ILE A 98 -6.43 12.76 1.37
N SER A 99 -5.91 12.90 2.60
CA SER A 99 -4.47 13.00 2.85
C SER A 99 -3.88 11.61 3.09
N VAL A 100 -2.81 11.31 2.36
CA VAL A 100 -2.13 10.01 2.41
C VAL A 100 -0.77 10.19 3.06
N LYS A 101 -0.46 9.34 4.04
CA LYS A 101 0.87 9.25 4.64
C LYS A 101 1.37 7.84 4.56
N THR A 102 2.52 7.67 3.92
CA THR A 102 3.17 6.38 3.75
C THR A 102 4.50 6.36 4.48
N THR A 103 4.80 5.25 5.13
CA THR A 103 6.14 4.92 5.63
C THR A 103 6.56 3.59 5.05
N ALA A 104 7.84 3.45 4.75
CA ALA A 104 8.45 2.17 4.38
C ALA A 104 9.35 1.63 5.50
N GLN A 105 9.25 2.19 6.72
CA GLN A 105 9.93 1.64 7.88
C GLN A 105 9.25 0.34 8.32
N ASN A 106 10.04 -0.73 8.47
CA ASN A 106 9.51 -2.04 8.89
C ASN A 106 9.09 -2.07 10.36
N THR A 107 9.54 -1.12 11.18
CA THR A 107 9.15 -0.98 12.58
C THR A 107 7.93 -0.06 12.77
N TYR A 108 7.16 -0.28 13.82
CA TYR A 108 6.08 0.61 14.25
C TYR A 108 6.57 1.79 15.11
N THR A 109 7.85 2.12 15.00
CA THR A 109 8.48 3.22 15.74
C THR A 109 8.47 4.46 14.86
N GLY A 110 7.79 5.52 15.28
CA GLY A 110 7.75 6.76 14.50
C GLY A 110 6.43 7.48 14.62
N HIS A 111 6.25 8.48 13.77
CA HIS A 111 5.01 9.24 13.69
C HIS A 111 4.79 9.76 12.26
N PHE A 112 3.53 9.89 11.87
CA PHE A 112 3.15 10.69 10.72
C PHE A 112 2.96 12.14 11.16
N SER A 113 3.51 13.09 10.40
CA SER A 113 3.38 14.51 10.68
C SER A 113 2.41 15.15 9.69
N PHE A 114 1.50 15.97 10.21
CA PHE A 114 0.51 16.72 9.46
C PHE A 114 0.71 18.21 9.73
N ASN A 115 0.65 19.00 8.65
CA ASN A 115 0.75 20.45 8.73
C ASN A 115 -0.63 21.02 9.12
N PRO A 116 -0.76 21.72 10.26
CA PRO A 116 -2.04 22.30 10.68
C PRO A 116 -2.63 23.23 9.62
N ASN A 117 -1.78 23.98 8.90
CA ASN A 117 -2.21 24.97 7.91
C ASN A 117 -2.90 24.37 6.68
N THR A 118 -2.77 23.06 6.47
CA THR A 118 -3.37 22.36 5.34
C THR A 118 -4.38 21.31 5.76
N LEU A 119 -4.50 21.02 7.06
CA LEU A 119 -5.33 19.94 7.56
C LEU A 119 -6.83 20.26 7.45
N ASP A 120 -7.21 21.53 7.45
CA ASP A 120 -8.59 21.97 7.23
C ASP A 120 -9.09 21.69 5.80
N GLN A 121 -8.17 21.43 4.87
CA GLN A 121 -8.48 21.05 3.49
C GLN A 121 -8.65 19.54 3.32
N VAL A 122 -8.57 18.78 4.40
CA VAL A 122 -8.65 17.32 4.41
C VAL A 122 -9.95 16.88 5.05
N ASP A 123 -10.62 15.92 4.41
CA ASP A 123 -11.85 15.30 4.89
C ASP A 123 -11.55 13.89 5.43
N TRP A 124 -10.54 13.21 4.87
CA TRP A 124 -10.19 11.83 5.21
C TRP A 124 -8.68 11.62 5.33
N ILE A 125 -8.25 10.74 6.23
CA ILE A 125 -6.83 10.42 6.45
C ILE A 125 -6.60 8.93 6.25
N ILE A 126 -5.66 8.62 5.35
CA ILE A 126 -5.17 7.27 5.12
C ILE A 126 -3.69 7.21 5.51
N ALA A 127 -3.36 6.31 6.44
CA ALA A 127 -1.98 6.02 6.82
C ALA A 127 -1.60 4.60 6.40
N LEU A 128 -0.45 4.47 5.74
CA LEU A 128 0.03 3.22 5.14
C LEU A 128 1.45 2.90 5.63
N LYS A 129 1.72 1.61 5.79
CA LYS A 129 3.08 1.07 5.93
C LYS A 129 3.35 0.12 4.78
N ILE A 130 4.48 0.32 4.11
CA ILE A 130 5.02 -0.65 3.15
C ILE A 130 6.00 -1.52 3.92
N ASP A 131 5.71 -2.82 4.00
CA ASP A 131 6.65 -3.82 4.45
C ASP A 131 7.62 -4.13 3.30
N THR A 132 8.85 -3.64 3.40
CA THR A 132 9.83 -3.81 2.31
C THR A 132 10.46 -5.20 2.30
N ASP A 133 10.28 -5.99 3.36
CA ASP A 133 10.78 -7.35 3.42
C ASP A 133 9.86 -8.33 2.69
N GLU A 134 8.55 -8.12 2.80
CA GLU A 134 7.52 -8.93 2.15
C GLU A 134 6.94 -8.29 0.87
N MET A 135 7.24 -7.02 0.61
CA MET A 135 6.65 -6.21 -0.46
C MET A 135 5.12 -6.11 -0.34
N GLU A 136 4.65 -5.79 0.86
CA GLU A 136 3.22 -5.68 1.19
C GLU A 136 2.83 -4.29 1.67
N ILE A 137 1.64 -3.83 1.28
CA ILE A 137 1.07 -2.57 1.76
C ILE A 137 0.09 -2.88 2.89
N GLN A 138 0.32 -2.29 4.05
CA GLN A 138 -0.50 -2.41 5.25
C GLN A 138 -1.26 -1.09 5.48
N LEU A 139 -2.59 -1.18 5.60
CA LEU A 139 -3.46 -0.06 5.94
C LEU A 139 -3.45 0.12 7.47
N LEU A 140 -2.81 1.19 7.95
CA LEU A 140 -2.67 1.48 9.37
C LEU A 140 -3.82 2.34 9.92
N LEU A 141 -4.35 3.23 9.08
CA LEU A 141 -5.50 4.05 9.41
C LEU A 141 -6.31 4.32 8.14
N ASP A 142 -7.63 4.20 8.25
CA ASP A 142 -8.60 4.61 7.22
C ASP A 142 -9.80 5.26 7.92
N ALA A 143 -9.72 6.57 8.15
CA ALA A 143 -10.67 7.26 9.02
C ALA A 143 -10.94 8.70 8.57
N LYS A 144 -12.07 9.24 9.03
CA LYS A 144 -12.36 10.68 8.90
C LYS A 144 -11.31 11.50 9.64
N LYS A 145 -11.11 12.75 9.20
CA LYS A 145 -10.19 13.66 9.87
C LYS A 145 -10.49 13.79 11.37
N GLU A 146 -11.75 13.92 11.75
CA GLU A 146 -12.15 14.11 13.15
C GLU A 146 -11.72 12.94 14.04
N GLU A 147 -11.96 11.71 13.57
CA GLU A 147 -11.56 10.48 14.25
C GLU A 147 -10.02 10.35 14.31
N ALA A 148 -9.35 10.70 13.21
CA ALA A 148 -7.89 10.66 13.15
C ALA A 148 -7.24 11.68 14.12
N LEU A 149 -7.86 12.86 14.29
CA LEU A 149 -7.39 13.89 15.23
C LEU A 149 -7.41 13.41 16.68
N GLU A 150 -8.35 12.56 17.08
CA GLU A 150 -8.40 11.97 18.43
C GLU A 150 -7.17 11.08 18.73
N LEU A 151 -6.59 10.49 17.68
CA LEU A 151 -5.37 9.69 17.78
C LEU A 151 -4.10 10.54 17.78
N MET A 152 -4.17 11.79 17.32
CA MET A 152 -3.01 12.67 17.17
C MET A 152 -2.61 13.36 18.48
N ARG A 153 -1.38 13.89 18.47
CA ARG A 153 -0.86 14.79 19.49
C ARG A 153 -0.24 16.00 18.81
N GLU A 154 -0.50 17.18 19.32
CA GLU A 154 0.20 18.37 18.87
C GLU A 154 1.63 18.37 19.45
N SER A 155 2.62 18.58 18.59
CA SER A 155 4.02 18.65 18.96
C SER A 155 4.75 19.61 18.02
N LYS A 156 5.40 20.63 18.60
CA LYS A 156 6.21 21.62 17.87
C LYS A 156 5.47 22.28 16.68
N GLY A 157 4.19 22.61 16.86
CA GLY A 157 3.37 23.25 15.81
C GLY A 157 2.93 22.30 14.68
N HIS A 158 3.00 20.99 14.90
CA HIS A 158 2.50 19.96 13.98
C HIS A 158 1.57 18.99 14.71
N TYR A 159 0.61 18.44 13.97
CA TYR A 159 -0.13 17.27 14.43
C TYR A 159 0.68 16.01 14.13
N THR A 160 0.92 15.20 15.15
CA THR A 160 1.69 13.97 15.05
C THR A 160 0.80 12.78 15.37
N LEU A 161 0.77 11.79 14.48
CA LEU A 161 0.08 10.51 14.67
C LEU A 161 1.12 9.43 14.99
N PRO A 162 1.26 9.01 16.26
CA PRO A 162 2.25 7.99 16.63
C PRO A 162 1.90 6.64 16.01
N MET A 163 2.88 6.00 15.36
CA MET A 163 2.66 4.68 14.75
C MET A 163 2.34 3.59 15.77
N SER A 164 2.75 3.74 17.03
CA SER A 164 2.43 2.81 18.10
C SER A 164 0.94 2.71 18.41
N LYS A 165 0.16 3.77 18.13
CA LYS A 165 -1.31 3.75 18.25
C LYS A 165 -2.00 3.07 17.08
N LEU A 166 -1.28 2.90 15.96
CA LEU A 166 -1.78 2.29 14.73
C LEU A 166 -1.20 0.88 14.52
N ALA A 167 -0.33 0.44 15.43
CA ALA A 167 0.20 -0.91 15.37
C ALA A 167 -0.99 -1.87 15.42
N PRO A 168 -1.07 -2.85 14.51
CA PRO A 168 -2.11 -3.85 14.59
C PRO A 168 -2.01 -4.49 15.97
N THR A 169 -3.05 -4.32 16.77
CA THR A 169 -3.23 -5.15 17.95
C THR A 169 -3.34 -6.57 17.41
N PRO A 170 -2.54 -7.55 17.89
CA PRO A 170 -2.74 -8.93 17.49
C PRO A 170 -4.21 -9.25 17.77
N ASP A 171 -4.98 -9.46 16.70
CA ASP A 171 -6.40 -9.78 16.80
C ASP A 171 -6.46 -11.22 17.32
N SER A 172 -6.32 -11.35 18.63
CA SER A 172 -6.35 -12.62 19.36
C SER A 172 -7.70 -13.31 19.29
N SER A 173 -8.69 -12.69 18.64
CA SER A 173 -10.06 -13.19 18.54
C SER A 173 -10.28 -14.19 17.40
N LYS A 174 -9.38 -14.27 16.41
CA LYS A 174 -9.50 -15.23 15.30
C LYS A 174 -8.41 -16.28 15.37
N PRO A 175 -8.76 -17.58 15.49
CA PRO A 175 -7.77 -18.65 15.39
C PRO A 175 -7.14 -18.63 14.00
N ILE A 176 -5.81 -18.55 13.95
CA ILE A 176 -5.05 -18.68 12.71
C ILE A 176 -5.26 -20.11 12.20
N LYS A 177 -5.78 -20.23 10.98
CA LYS A 177 -5.94 -21.53 10.32
C LYS A 177 -4.73 -21.80 9.44
N TYR A 178 -4.08 -22.94 9.70
CA TYR A 178 -2.94 -23.40 8.93
C TYR A 178 -3.39 -24.40 7.86
N VAL A 179 -2.85 -24.25 6.66
CA VAL A 179 -3.15 -25.10 5.48
C VAL A 179 -2.06 -26.13 5.22
N ASN A 180 -0.81 -25.81 5.58
CA ASN A 180 0.32 -26.72 5.47
C ASN A 180 1.14 -26.70 6.77
N GLU A 181 1.67 -27.88 7.14
CA GLU A 181 2.57 -28.05 8.27
C GLU A 181 3.62 -29.11 7.91
N VAL A 182 4.89 -28.79 8.09
CA VAL A 182 6.02 -29.70 7.86
C VAL A 182 7.02 -29.62 9.00
N GLN A 183 7.65 -30.75 9.33
CA GLN A 183 8.67 -30.84 10.38
C GLN A 183 10.06 -30.94 9.74
N HIS A 184 11.02 -30.18 10.26
CA HIS A 184 12.44 -30.29 9.90
C HIS A 184 13.30 -30.19 11.17
N GLY A 185 13.80 -31.33 11.64
CA GLY A 185 14.53 -31.42 12.90
C GLY A 185 13.68 -30.92 14.08
N GLU A 186 14.19 -29.93 14.81
CA GLU A 186 13.50 -29.29 15.94
C GLU A 186 12.46 -28.23 15.53
N TYR A 187 12.36 -27.92 14.22
CA TYR A 187 11.50 -26.86 13.71
C TYR A 187 10.22 -27.40 13.07
N THR A 188 9.10 -26.78 13.38
CA THR A 188 7.83 -26.98 12.67
C THR A 188 7.55 -25.73 11.84
N VAL A 189 7.43 -25.88 10.52
CA VAL A 189 7.10 -24.78 9.61
C VAL A 189 5.62 -24.89 9.25
N ARG A 190 4.85 -23.82 9.47
CA ARG A 190 3.42 -23.75 9.20
C ARG A 190 3.10 -22.62 8.24
N GLU A 191 2.21 -22.88 7.29
CA GLU A 191 1.65 -21.88 6.38
C GLU A 191 0.19 -21.63 6.74
N ALA A 192 -0.15 -20.37 7.00
CA ALA A 192 -1.52 -19.94 7.24
C ALA A 192 -2.31 -19.80 5.93
N GLU A 193 -3.65 -19.79 5.98
CA GLU A 193 -4.52 -19.51 4.82
C GLU A 193 -4.20 -18.17 4.12
N THR A 194 -3.62 -17.22 4.83
CA THR A 194 -3.19 -15.92 4.32
C THR A 194 -1.86 -15.97 3.56
N GLY A 195 -1.19 -17.13 3.53
CA GLY A 195 0.16 -17.30 2.98
C GLY A 195 1.27 -16.79 3.91
N SER A 196 0.96 -16.40 5.15
CA SER A 196 1.98 -16.07 6.16
C SER A 196 2.55 -17.33 6.79
N PHE A 197 3.82 -17.28 7.18
CA PHE A 197 4.53 -18.41 7.78
C PHE A 197 4.73 -18.23 9.28
N GLU A 198 4.63 -19.33 10.01
CA GLU A 198 5.06 -19.46 11.39
C GLU A 198 6.14 -20.55 11.47
N ILE A 199 7.17 -20.32 12.29
CA ILE A 199 8.15 -21.36 12.63
C ILE A 199 8.08 -21.58 14.12
N LEU A 200 7.83 -22.82 14.52
CA LEU A 200 7.93 -23.25 15.91
C LEU A 200 9.26 -23.97 16.15
N LYS A 201 9.82 -23.83 17.34
CA LYS A 201 10.87 -24.68 17.88
C LYS A 201 10.33 -25.39 19.11
N GLY A 202 9.90 -26.64 18.94
CA GLY A 202 9.06 -27.31 19.95
C GLY A 202 7.70 -26.59 20.08
N SER A 203 7.44 -25.94 21.22
CA SER A 203 6.21 -25.18 21.47
C SER A 203 6.35 -23.66 21.37
N GLU A 204 7.56 -23.15 21.09
CA GLU A 204 7.85 -21.72 21.05
C GLU A 204 7.80 -21.19 19.60
N SER A 205 7.06 -20.11 19.38
CA SER A 205 6.99 -19.42 18.07
C SER A 205 8.19 -18.49 17.88
N ILE A 206 8.91 -18.66 16.77
CA ILE A 206 10.11 -17.89 16.43
C ILE A 206 9.74 -16.70 15.56
N SER A 207 10.10 -15.51 16.02
CA SER A 207 10.05 -14.27 15.26
C SER A 207 11.36 -13.48 15.39
N PRO A 208 11.91 -12.90 14.31
CA PRO A 208 11.40 -12.93 12.94
C PRO A 208 11.61 -14.28 12.24
N VAL A 209 10.70 -14.64 11.32
CA VAL A 209 10.67 -15.94 10.64
C VAL A 209 11.79 -16.11 9.61
N LYS A 210 12.08 -15.05 8.84
CA LYS A 210 12.99 -15.06 7.67
C LYS A 210 14.39 -15.61 7.96
N PRO A 211 15.11 -15.24 9.05
CA PRO A 211 16.44 -15.77 9.32
C PRO A 211 16.45 -17.27 9.57
N THR A 212 15.49 -17.78 10.34
CA THR A 212 15.35 -19.22 10.63
C THR A 212 14.93 -19.98 9.38
N MET A 213 14.01 -19.43 8.58
CA MET A 213 13.62 -20.00 7.29
C MET A 213 14.83 -20.15 6.33
N ARG A 214 15.73 -19.15 6.29
CA ARG A 214 16.97 -19.22 5.49
C ARG A 214 17.92 -20.31 5.96
N LYS A 215 17.99 -20.55 7.28
CA LYS A 215 18.79 -21.64 7.84
C LYS A 215 18.26 -22.99 7.36
N ILE A 216 16.96 -23.23 7.51
CA ILE A 216 16.28 -24.45 7.05
C ILE A 216 16.50 -24.64 5.55
N ALA A 217 16.26 -23.61 4.74
CA ALA A 217 16.46 -23.66 3.29
C ALA A 217 17.88 -24.08 2.88
N LYS A 218 18.91 -23.56 3.55
CA LYS A 218 20.31 -23.96 3.30
C LYS A 218 20.58 -25.42 3.65
N GLU A 219 19.98 -25.93 4.72
CA GLU A 219 20.17 -27.31 5.16
C GLU A 219 19.56 -28.32 4.16
N ILE A 220 18.42 -27.96 3.55
CA ILE A 220 17.70 -28.82 2.59
C ILE A 220 18.03 -28.52 1.12
N GLY A 221 18.95 -27.59 0.85
CA GLY A 221 19.40 -27.26 -0.51
C GLY A 221 18.42 -26.42 -1.34
N VAL A 222 17.52 -25.67 -0.71
CA VAL A 222 16.60 -24.74 -1.39
C VAL A 222 17.29 -23.42 -1.72
N ASP A 223 17.23 -23.01 -2.98
CA ASP A 223 17.78 -21.73 -3.44
C ASP A 223 17.14 -20.54 -2.74
N LEU A 224 17.99 -19.63 -2.27
CA LEU A 224 17.60 -18.38 -1.60
C LEU A 224 17.21 -17.27 -2.57
N THR A 225 17.44 -17.47 -3.87
CA THR A 225 17.14 -16.51 -4.94
C THR A 225 16.01 -17.03 -5.82
N ASN A 226 15.25 -16.11 -6.40
CA ASN A 226 14.23 -16.44 -7.40
C ASN A 226 14.85 -16.55 -8.80
N ILE A 227 14.02 -16.87 -9.80
CA ILE A 227 14.43 -17.02 -11.21
C ILE A 227 15.06 -15.75 -11.82
N ASN A 228 14.81 -14.59 -11.22
CA ASN A 228 15.34 -13.31 -11.67
C ASN A 228 16.66 -12.94 -10.96
N GLY A 229 17.20 -13.83 -10.10
CA GLY A 229 18.41 -13.60 -9.33
C GLY A 229 18.21 -12.75 -8.06
N ASN A 230 16.98 -12.32 -7.77
CA ASN A 230 16.68 -11.54 -6.55
C ASN A 230 16.51 -12.46 -5.35
N THR A 231 16.76 -11.93 -4.15
CA THR A 231 16.57 -12.70 -2.92
C THR A 231 15.09 -12.95 -2.64
N LYS A 232 14.71 -14.20 -2.32
CA LYS A 232 13.32 -14.55 -1.95
C LYS A 232 12.87 -13.81 -0.68
N ASN A 233 11.63 -13.32 -0.68
CA ASN A 233 10.94 -12.88 0.54
C ASN A 233 10.50 -14.09 1.38
N THR A 234 9.90 -13.86 2.56
CA THR A 234 9.56 -14.97 3.47
C THR A 234 8.50 -15.87 2.86
N ARG A 235 7.52 -15.30 2.15
CA ARG A 235 6.48 -16.10 1.46
C ARG A 235 7.04 -17.03 0.39
N GLN A 236 7.84 -16.49 -0.53
CA GLN A 236 8.46 -17.25 -1.62
C GLN A 236 9.41 -18.33 -1.07
N LEU A 237 10.19 -17.99 -0.05
CA LEU A 237 11.11 -18.91 0.59
C LEU A 237 10.35 -20.01 1.34
N GLY A 238 9.33 -19.65 2.11
CA GLY A 238 8.50 -20.58 2.87
C GLY A 238 7.79 -21.59 1.97
N ALA A 239 7.19 -21.12 0.86
CA ALA A 239 6.56 -22.01 -0.12
C ALA A 239 7.57 -23.00 -0.74
N SER A 240 8.78 -22.52 -1.06
CA SER A 240 9.85 -23.38 -1.59
C SER A 240 10.32 -24.42 -0.55
N VAL A 241 10.40 -24.02 0.72
CA VAL A 241 10.81 -24.91 1.83
C VAL A 241 9.76 -25.97 2.10
N ILE A 242 8.47 -25.60 2.18
CA ILE A 242 7.39 -26.57 2.38
C ILE A 242 7.37 -27.58 1.25
N GLN A 243 7.43 -27.14 -0.02
CA GLN A 243 7.43 -28.04 -1.16
C GLN A 243 8.61 -29.03 -1.09
N ALA A 244 9.83 -28.53 -0.86
CA ALA A 244 11.01 -29.38 -0.78
C ALA A 244 10.92 -30.41 0.38
N LEU A 245 10.40 -30.02 1.54
CA LEU A 245 10.21 -30.93 2.67
C LEU A 245 9.13 -31.98 2.40
N GLN A 246 8.07 -31.62 1.68
CA GLN A 246 7.04 -32.57 1.26
C GLN A 246 7.56 -33.58 0.23
N ASP A 247 8.46 -33.15 -0.66
CA ASP A 247 9.06 -34.03 -1.68
C ASP A 247 10.08 -35.03 -1.09
N ILE A 248 10.63 -34.72 0.09
CA ILE A 248 11.61 -35.57 0.81
C ILE A 248 10.92 -36.55 1.79
N SER A 249 9.68 -36.28 2.18
CA SER A 249 8.91 -37.08 3.14
C SER A 249 8.18 -38.26 2.49
#